data_AF-A0A1Y1LSD0-F1
#
_entry.id   AF-A0A1Y1LSD0-F1
#
_cell.length_a   1.000
_cell.length_b   1.000
_cell.length_c   1.000
_cell.angle_alpha   90.00
_cell.angle_beta   90.00
_cell.angle_gamma   90.00
#
_symmetry.space_group_name_H-M   'P 1'
#
loop_
_entity.id
_entity.type
_entity.pdbx_description
1 polymer ?
#
loop_
_entity_poly.entity_id
_entity_poly.type
_entity_poly.pdbx_seq_one_letter_code
_entity_poly.pdbx_strand_id
1 'polypeptide(L)'
;LAQMDYKGVHWPKSRARTMSEKDAQTVDGCAVFYKQSKFILLDKQLIEFATIAINRPDMKNQHDVFNRVMPKDNIAVICFFESRLTGARIILVNVHLTWDSALADVKVIQTGILMEHVTKLAEKYARWPAVRDKKM
;
A
#
# COMPACT_ATOMS: atom_id res chain seq x y z
N LEU A 1 -11.63 -18.17 0.68
CA LEU A 1 -10.20 -18.08 0.29
C LEU A 1 -9.26 -18.80 1.25
N ALA A 2 -9.40 -18.63 2.57
CA ALA A 2 -8.55 -19.34 3.54
C ALA A 2 -8.58 -20.87 3.40
N GLN A 3 -9.77 -21.47 3.20
CA GLN A 3 -9.93 -22.90 2.90
C GLN A 3 -9.23 -23.36 1.61
N MET A 4 -8.81 -22.43 0.76
CA MET A 4 -8.10 -22.67 -0.51
C MET A 4 -6.61 -22.30 -0.41
N ASP A 5 -6.03 -22.27 0.79
CA ASP A 5 -4.61 -21.97 1.07
C ASP A 5 -4.20 -20.51 0.79
N TYR A 6 -5.14 -19.56 0.77
CA TYR A 6 -4.81 -18.14 0.66
C TYR A 6 -4.74 -17.45 2.03
N LYS A 7 -3.63 -16.74 2.26
CA LYS A 7 -3.53 -15.69 3.28
C LYS A 7 -3.83 -14.33 2.66
N GLY A 8 -4.27 -13.39 3.49
CA GLY A 8 -4.69 -12.06 3.06
C GLY A 8 -4.05 -10.95 3.89
N VAL A 9 -3.78 -9.83 3.22
CA VAL A 9 -3.43 -8.55 3.84
C VAL A 9 -4.48 -7.54 3.41
N HIS A 10 -5.11 -6.85 4.35
CA HIS A 10 -6.17 -5.89 4.07
C HIS A 10 -5.97 -4.63 4.93
N TRP A 11 -6.19 -3.47 4.31
CA TRP A 11 -6.37 -2.21 5.02
C TRP A 11 -7.56 -1.44 4.46
N PRO A 12 -8.47 -0.97 5.33
CA PRO A 12 -9.50 -0.02 4.92
C PRO A 12 -8.86 1.35 4.65
N LYS A 13 -9.55 2.18 3.87
CA LYS A 13 -9.20 3.60 3.70
C LYS A 13 -9.16 4.32 5.05
N SER A 14 -8.34 5.37 5.11
CA SER A 14 -8.03 6.09 6.36
C SER A 14 -9.25 6.67 7.07
N ARG A 15 -10.32 7.01 6.33
CA ARG A 15 -11.61 7.48 6.87
C ARG A 15 -12.24 6.55 7.91
N ALA A 16 -11.95 5.24 7.86
CA ALA A 16 -12.46 4.30 8.86
C ALA A 16 -12.04 4.65 10.30
N ARG A 17 -10.93 5.38 10.47
CA ARG A 17 -10.41 5.79 11.79
C ARG A 17 -11.21 6.93 12.43
N THR A 18 -11.96 7.70 11.64
CA THR A 18 -12.68 8.90 12.11
C THR A 18 -14.20 8.72 12.14
N MET A 19 -14.68 7.53 11.75
CA MET A 19 -16.11 7.21 11.71
C MET A 19 -16.53 6.40 12.94
N SER A 20 -17.85 6.23 13.13
CA SER A 20 -18.38 5.32 14.13
C SER A 20 -17.94 3.89 13.83
N GLU A 21 -17.83 3.04 14.86
CA GLU A 21 -17.39 1.64 14.69
C GLU A 21 -18.26 0.87 13.68
N LYS A 22 -19.57 1.12 13.69
CA LYS A 22 -20.52 0.50 12.76
C LYS A 22 -20.23 0.90 11.31
N ASP A 23 -19.97 2.18 11.06
CA ASP A 23 -19.73 2.67 9.69
C ASP A 23 -18.32 2.30 9.22
N ALA A 24 -17.34 2.29 10.13
CA ALA A 24 -15.95 1.90 9.85
C ALA A 24 -15.84 0.48 9.28
N GLN A 25 -16.71 -0.45 9.70
CA GLN A 25 -16.77 -1.81 9.18
C GLN A 25 -17.17 -1.89 7.69
N THR A 26 -17.85 -0.87 7.17
CA THR A 26 -18.31 -0.81 5.78
C THR A 26 -17.35 -0.08 4.85
N VAL A 27 -16.27 0.49 5.40
CA VAL A 27 -15.29 1.25 4.61
C VAL A 27 -14.49 0.31 3.73
N ASP A 28 -14.47 0.62 2.44
CA ASP A 28 -13.67 -0.08 1.44
C ASP A 28 -12.16 0.14 1.63
N GLY A 29 -11.37 -0.71 0.99
CA GLY A 29 -9.93 -0.75 1.17
C GLY A 29 -9.20 -1.47 0.05
N CYS A 30 -7.93 -1.75 0.29
CA CYS A 30 -7.11 -2.58 -0.59
C CYS A 30 -6.80 -3.91 0.10
N ALA A 31 -6.94 -5.00 -0.65
CA ALA A 31 -6.61 -6.34 -0.18
C ALA A 31 -5.63 -7.03 -1.14
N VAL A 32 -4.71 -7.81 -0.60
CA VAL A 32 -3.80 -8.68 -1.33
C VAL A 32 -3.97 -10.10 -0.78
N PHE A 33 -4.24 -11.06 -1.66
CA PHE A 33 -4.32 -12.47 -1.31
C PHE A 33 -3.21 -13.25 -2.00
N TYR A 34 -2.58 -14.17 -1.27
CA TYR A 34 -1.46 -14.97 -1.78
C TYR A 34 -1.52 -16.40 -1.23
N LYS A 35 -1.08 -17.38 -2.04
CA LYS A 35 -1.01 -18.77 -1.60
C LYS A 35 0.11 -18.95 -0.57
N GLN A 36 -0.24 -19.34 0.65
CA GLN A 36 0.73 -19.53 1.72
C GLN A 36 1.71 -20.66 1.39
N SER A 37 1.26 -21.71 0.68
CA SER A 37 2.13 -22.80 0.22
C SER A 37 3.21 -22.36 -0.78
N LYS A 38 3.04 -21.22 -1.47
CA LYS A 38 3.97 -20.73 -2.50
C LYS A 38 4.81 -19.55 -2.06
N PHE A 39 4.26 -18.67 -1.24
CA PHE A 39 4.89 -17.40 -0.89
C PHE A 39 4.93 -17.18 0.62
N ILE A 40 6.02 -16.59 1.08
CA ILE A 40 6.18 -16.05 2.43
C ILE A 40 6.02 -14.53 2.32
N LEU A 41 5.11 -13.95 3.10
CA LEU A 41 5.03 -12.51 3.28
C LEU A 41 6.14 -12.09 4.25
N LEU A 42 7.09 -11.29 3.78
CA LEU A 42 8.24 -10.82 4.55
C LEU A 42 8.00 -9.46 5.19
N ASP A 43 7.33 -8.56 4.47
CA ASP A 43 7.00 -7.23 4.96
C ASP A 43 5.70 -6.75 4.29
N LYS A 44 4.99 -5.85 4.96
CA LYS A 44 3.78 -5.21 4.46
C LYS A 44 3.76 -3.74 4.90
N GLN A 45 3.46 -2.86 3.97
CA GLN A 45 3.48 -1.41 4.17
C GLN A 45 2.16 -0.80 3.70
N LEU A 46 1.70 0.22 4.43
CA LEU A 46 0.54 1.02 4.07
C LEU A 46 1.02 2.41 3.64
N ILE A 47 0.50 2.90 2.52
CA ILE A 47 0.71 4.26 2.05
C ILE A 47 -0.61 5.01 2.20
N GLU A 48 -0.61 6.03 3.04
CA GLU A 48 -1.69 7.01 3.18
C GLU A 48 -1.25 8.28 2.43
N PHE A 49 -1.73 8.47 1.19
CA PHE A 49 -1.21 9.52 0.30
C PHE A 49 -1.33 10.92 0.89
N ALA A 50 -2.47 11.23 1.51
CA ALA A 50 -2.69 12.52 2.16
C ALA A 50 -1.66 12.79 3.26
N THR A 51 -1.38 11.79 4.11
CA THR A 51 -0.39 11.92 5.20
C THR A 51 1.01 12.18 4.66
N ILE A 52 1.40 11.50 3.58
CA ILE A 52 2.73 11.69 2.99
C ILE A 52 2.83 13.06 2.31
N ALA A 53 1.79 13.49 1.60
CA ALA A 53 1.76 14.79 0.93
C ALA A 53 1.91 15.97 1.92
N ILE A 54 1.24 15.92 3.09
CA ILE A 54 1.34 16.97 4.12
C ILE A 54 2.74 17.06 4.73
N ASN A 55 3.39 15.91 4.94
CA ASN A 55 4.69 15.84 5.61
C ASN A 55 5.87 16.15 4.68
N ARG A 56 5.62 16.27 3.36
CA ARG A 56 6.64 16.56 2.36
C ARG A 56 6.95 18.06 2.31
N PRO A 57 8.20 18.50 2.56
CA PRO A 57 8.54 19.92 2.60
C PRO A 57 8.28 20.68 1.30
N ASP A 58 8.47 20.02 0.16
CA ASP A 58 8.24 20.52 -1.20
C ASP A 58 6.75 20.63 -1.57
N MET A 59 5.87 19.89 -0.89
CA MET A 59 4.42 19.89 -1.18
C MET A 59 3.59 20.65 -0.13
N LYS A 60 4.08 20.75 1.11
CA LYS A 60 3.35 21.34 2.25
C LYS A 60 2.91 22.79 2.04
N ASN A 61 3.68 23.58 1.27
CA ASN A 61 3.39 24.99 1.02
C ASN A 61 2.62 25.24 -0.29
N GLN A 62 2.25 24.19 -1.02
CA GLN A 62 1.49 24.34 -2.26
C GLN A 62 -0.01 24.27 -2.00
N HIS A 63 -0.70 25.35 -2.34
CA HIS A 63 -2.13 25.53 -2.08
C HIS A 63 -2.98 24.44 -2.75
N ASP A 64 -2.59 23.99 -3.94
CA ASP A 64 -3.29 22.94 -4.68
C ASP A 64 -3.18 21.56 -4.01
N VAL A 65 -2.04 21.23 -3.40
CA VAL A 65 -1.88 19.97 -2.67
C VAL A 65 -2.81 19.93 -1.45
N PHE A 66 -2.88 21.04 -0.72
CA PHE A 66 -3.74 21.15 0.46
C PHE A 66 -5.22 21.03 0.11
N ASN A 67 -5.67 21.66 -0.97
CA ASN A 67 -7.10 21.68 -1.32
C ASN A 67 -7.55 20.46 -2.14
N ARG A 68 -6.65 19.84 -2.93
CA ARG A 68 -7.04 18.81 -3.91
C ARG A 68 -6.56 17.40 -3.54
N VAL A 69 -5.38 17.27 -2.93
CA VAL A 69 -4.76 15.97 -2.60
C VAL A 69 -5.08 15.56 -1.16
N MET A 70 -4.90 16.48 -0.20
CA MET A 70 -5.07 16.20 1.23
C MET A 70 -6.46 15.65 1.61
N PRO A 71 -7.57 16.12 1.02
CA PRO A 71 -8.91 15.62 1.38
C PRO A 71 -9.18 14.20 0.87
N LYS A 72 -8.24 13.58 0.13
CA LYS A 72 -8.44 12.24 -0.44
C LYS A 72 -7.89 11.17 0.49
N ASP A 73 -8.75 10.23 0.83
CA ASP A 73 -8.50 9.07 1.71
C ASP A 73 -7.98 7.84 0.95
N ASN A 74 -7.50 8.03 -0.28
CA ASN A 74 -6.93 6.96 -1.10
C ASN A 74 -5.69 6.35 -0.42
N ILE A 75 -5.52 5.04 -0.58
CA ILE A 75 -4.42 4.28 0.01
C ILE A 75 -3.77 3.34 -1.02
N ALA A 76 -2.56 2.91 -0.71
CA ALA A 76 -1.93 1.75 -1.35
C ALA A 76 -1.39 0.78 -0.29
N VAL A 77 -1.43 -0.52 -0.62
CA VAL A 77 -0.86 -1.60 0.16
C VAL A 77 0.30 -2.20 -0.63
N ILE A 78 1.47 -2.26 0.00
CA ILE A 78 2.66 -2.88 -0.55
C ILE A 78 2.96 -4.13 0.26
N CYS A 79 3.22 -5.24 -0.41
CA CYS A 79 3.59 -6.50 0.20
C CYS A 79 4.89 -7.01 -0.44
N PHE A 80 5.85 -7.38 0.39
CA PHE A 80 7.10 -7.97 -0.04
C PHE A 80 7.06 -9.47 0.21
N PHE A 81 7.26 -10.24 -0.85
CA PHE A 81 7.14 -11.69 -0.84
C PHE A 81 8.45 -12.36 -1.22
N GLU A 82 8.66 -13.56 -0.69
CA GLU A 82 9.66 -14.50 -1.17
C GLU A 82 9.00 -15.83 -1.57
N SER A 83 9.37 -16.35 -2.73
CA SER A 83 8.95 -17.67 -3.19
C SER A 83 9.58 -18.75 -2.32
N ARG A 84 8.75 -19.65 -1.79
CA ARG A 84 9.22 -20.82 -1.05
C ARG A 84 10.05 -21.76 -1.92
N LEU A 85 9.71 -21.87 -3.20
CA LEU A 85 10.35 -22.79 -4.15
C LEU A 85 11.68 -22.26 -4.66
N THR A 86 11.70 -21.04 -5.22
CA THR A 86 12.88 -20.51 -5.91
C THR A 86 13.70 -19.54 -5.05
N GLY A 87 13.14 -19.01 -3.97
CA GLY A 87 13.71 -17.87 -3.25
C GLY A 87 13.62 -16.54 -3.99
N ALA A 88 13.00 -16.50 -5.18
CA ALA A 88 12.78 -15.25 -5.90
C ALA A 88 11.89 -14.32 -5.08
N ARG A 89 12.18 -13.03 -5.14
CA ARG A 89 11.52 -11.99 -4.35
C ARG A 89 10.71 -11.06 -5.23
N ILE A 90 9.54 -10.68 -4.74
CA ILE A 90 8.59 -9.85 -5.49
C ILE A 90 7.99 -8.81 -4.55
N ILE A 91 7.97 -7.56 -5.00
CA ILE A 91 7.17 -6.51 -4.39
C ILE A 91 5.86 -6.46 -5.15
N LEU A 92 4.75 -6.72 -4.46
CA LEU A 92 3.40 -6.60 -5.00
C LEU A 92 2.76 -5.36 -4.41
N VAL A 93 2.23 -4.50 -5.28
CA VAL A 93 1.61 -3.24 -4.93
C VAL A 93 0.15 -3.28 -5.39
N ASN A 94 -0.78 -2.98 -4.48
CA ASN A 94 -2.18 -2.77 -4.79
C ASN A 94 -2.57 -1.35 -4.37
N VAL A 95 -3.17 -0.58 -5.28
CA VAL A 95 -3.52 0.83 -5.05
C VAL A 95 -4.91 1.13 -5.62
N HIS A 96 -5.67 1.95 -4.90
CA HIS A 96 -6.89 2.55 -5.40
C HIS A 96 -6.72 4.07 -5.45
N LEU A 97 -6.40 4.60 -6.64
CA LEU A 97 -6.20 6.03 -6.88
C LEU A 97 -7.54 6.80 -6.86
N THR A 98 -7.45 8.13 -6.88
CA THR A 98 -8.61 9.00 -7.03
C THR A 98 -9.37 8.70 -8.33
N TRP A 99 -10.69 8.56 -8.24
CA TRP A 99 -11.54 8.16 -9.35
C TRP A 99 -11.84 9.33 -10.32
N ASP A 100 -12.04 10.54 -9.78
CA ASP A 100 -12.49 11.72 -10.50
C ASP A 100 -11.57 12.08 -11.67
N SER A 101 -12.13 12.17 -12.89
CA SER A 101 -11.39 12.51 -14.11
C SER A 101 -10.87 13.94 -14.13
N ALA A 102 -11.50 14.87 -13.41
CA ALA A 102 -11.06 16.27 -13.33
C ALA A 102 -9.84 16.45 -12.40
N LEU A 103 -9.47 15.42 -11.65
CA LEU A 103 -8.35 15.41 -10.70
C LEU A 103 -7.14 14.61 -11.23
N ALA A 104 -6.79 14.81 -12.51
CA ALA A 104 -5.65 14.12 -13.13
C ALA A 104 -4.32 14.44 -12.40
N ASP A 105 -4.16 15.68 -11.95
CA ASP A 105 -3.04 16.15 -11.13
C ASP A 105 -2.92 15.36 -9.82
N VAL A 106 -4.03 15.13 -9.11
CA VAL A 106 -4.06 14.35 -7.87
C VAL A 106 -3.62 12.91 -8.13
N LYS A 107 -4.08 12.29 -9.23
CA LYS A 107 -3.67 10.93 -9.61
C LYS A 107 -2.17 10.86 -9.88
N VAL A 108 -1.61 11.84 -10.62
CA VAL A 108 -0.18 11.91 -10.90
C VAL A 108 0.63 12.06 -9.60
N ILE A 109 0.20 12.92 -8.68
CA ILE A 109 0.87 13.08 -7.38
C ILE A 109 0.82 11.78 -6.57
N GLN A 110 -0.34 11.11 -6.50
CA GLN A 110 -0.48 9.83 -5.83
C GLN A 110 0.44 8.77 -6.44
N THR A 111 0.49 8.67 -7.77
CA THR A 111 1.41 7.76 -8.46
C THR A 111 2.88 8.12 -8.22
N GLY A 112 3.24 9.40 -8.21
CA GLY A 112 4.60 9.85 -7.90
C GLY A 112 5.05 9.44 -6.49
N ILE A 113 4.19 9.71 -5.49
CA ILE A 113 4.43 9.28 -4.09
C ILE A 113 4.56 7.75 -4.02
N LEU A 114 3.69 7.02 -4.71
CA LEU A 114 3.72 5.55 -4.75
C LEU A 114 5.06 5.04 -5.29
N MET A 115 5.48 5.53 -6.45
CA MET A 115 6.70 5.09 -7.12
C MET A 115 7.94 5.41 -6.28
N GLU A 116 8.01 6.58 -5.67
CA GLU A 116 9.12 6.94 -4.78
C GLU A 116 9.21 5.99 -3.58
N HIS A 117 8.07 5.69 -2.94
CA HIS A 117 8.02 4.73 -1.84
C HIS A 117 8.43 3.31 -2.28
N VAL A 118 7.96 2.85 -3.44
CA VAL A 118 8.34 1.54 -3.99
C VAL A 118 9.84 1.47 -4.23
N THR A 119 10.45 2.52 -4.79
CA THR A 119 11.91 2.58 -5.01
C THR A 119 12.68 2.50 -3.70
N LYS A 120 12.32 3.29 -2.68
CA LYS A 120 12.95 3.24 -1.36
C LYS A 120 12.84 1.86 -0.71
N LEU A 121 11.67 1.24 -0.81
CA LEU A 121 11.45 -0.12 -0.30
C LEU A 121 12.25 -1.15 -1.09
N ALA A 122 12.35 -1.03 -2.42
CA ALA A 122 13.15 -1.92 -3.24
C ALA A 122 14.64 -1.87 -2.86
N GLU A 123 15.21 -0.68 -2.65
CA GLU A 123 16.58 -0.52 -2.18
C GLU A 123 16.81 -1.15 -0.80
N LYS A 124 15.86 -0.96 0.13
CA LYS A 124 15.87 -1.58 1.46
C LYS A 124 15.82 -3.11 1.36
N TYR A 125 14.89 -3.65 0.58
CA TYR A 125 14.66 -5.09 0.47
C TYR A 125 15.74 -5.82 -0.32
N ALA A 126 16.40 -5.15 -1.26
CA ALA A 126 17.55 -5.71 -1.98
C ALA A 126 18.70 -6.08 -1.03
N ARG A 127 18.81 -5.40 0.11
CA ARG A 127 19.84 -5.66 1.14
C ARG A 127 19.43 -6.69 2.18
N TRP A 128 18.19 -7.19 2.17
CA TRP A 128 17.74 -8.19 3.13
C TRP A 128 18.38 -9.54 2.85
N PRO A 129 18.86 -10.28 3.89
CA PRO A 129 19.38 -11.63 3.70
C PRO A 129 18.26 -12.59 3.26
N ALA A 130 18.60 -13.64 2.52
CA ALA A 130 17.68 -14.73 2.18
C ALA A 130 17.04 -15.35 3.43
N VAL A 131 15.76 -15.72 3.35
CA VAL A 131 15.11 -16.42 4.47
C VAL A 131 15.71 -17.81 4.61
N ARG A 132 16.26 -18.09 5.79
CA ARG A 132 16.93 -19.37 6.08
C ARG A 132 15.95 -20.49 6.44
N ASP A 133 14.87 -20.15 7.13
CA ASP A 133 13.82 -21.12 7.50
C ASP A 133 12.55 -20.88 6.70
N LYS A 134 12.32 -21.74 5.71
CA LYS A 134 11.16 -21.69 4.81
C LYS A 134 10.06 -22.67 5.21
N LYS A 135 10.10 -23.22 6.44
CA LYS A 135 9.08 -24.15 6.93
C LYS A 135 7.69 -23.49 6.97
N MET A 136 6.68 -24.34 6.87
CA MET A 136 5.28 -23.96 6.65
C MET A 136 4.65 -23.32 7.88
#